data_AF-A0A8J1XYL5-F1
#
_entry.id   AF-A0A8J1XYL5-F1
#
_cell.length_a   1.000
_cell.length_b   1.000
_cell.length_c   1.000
_cell.angle_alpha   90.00
_cell.angle_beta   90.00
_cell.angle_gamma   90.00
#
_symmetry.space_group_name_H-M   'P 1'
#
loop_
_entity.id
_entity.type
_entity.pdbx_description
1 polymer ?
#
loop_
_entity_poly.entity_id
_entity_poly.type
_entity_poly.pdbx_seq_one_letter_code
_entity_poly.pdbx_strand_id
1 'polypeptide(L)'
;MARVYESLVLLCLLAILVFGLAWVALALIDKDTSSRKALWHVWSFYLPLLYSFISLLGVLMLLICTPVGFARLFTVMGQLVVKPQFLQDIEEEINTARFEEETLHRKLQYKVRHTIANGTNSVQEIEEKLTEVQEDRRKLEKRKKVSALRRNLGYPLMMILLLALTAVSVLIVVQNSIELLLGGKELPVGKKDTVLGKSSLVALGPIGAAFEIVLILYFMLASVVGFYSLPVFSRLRPLLHDTTITKIIGNCVVLLVLSSALPVLSRALGITNFDLLGDFGKIDWLGNMEIILTYNLIFGVATSLCLVKKFTLSIRQEIYRRLGMAFRREQKRTTSLNINGSAVKDQSHPSNGFTSPNNGTNGTIQLSSTITMNGNTTHDKNE
;
A
#
# COMPACT_ATOMS: atom_id res chain seq x y z
N MET A 1 33.92 -23.68 -3.86
CA MET A 1 33.95 -23.25 -5.27
C MET A 1 33.23 -21.91 -5.52
N ALA A 2 32.00 -21.67 -5.03
CA ALA A 2 31.27 -20.41 -5.29
C ALA A 2 32.04 -19.12 -4.90
N ARG A 3 32.68 -19.09 -3.72
CA ARG A 3 33.49 -17.92 -3.30
C ARG A 3 34.68 -17.63 -4.23
N VAL A 4 35.25 -18.64 -4.88
CA VAL A 4 36.39 -18.47 -5.80
C VAL A 4 35.92 -17.79 -7.09
N TYR A 5 34.75 -18.17 -7.62
CA TYR A 5 34.14 -17.49 -8.76
C TYR A 5 33.80 -16.03 -8.43
N GLU A 6 33.27 -15.75 -7.24
CA GLU A 6 32.98 -14.38 -6.79
C GLU A 6 34.25 -13.51 -6.74
N SER A 7 35.32 -14.01 -6.10
CA SER A 7 36.60 -13.31 -6.04
C SER A 7 37.24 -13.13 -7.41
N LEU A 8 37.14 -14.12 -8.30
CA LEU A 8 37.66 -14.04 -9.66
C LEU A 8 36.90 -13.02 -10.51
N VAL A 9 35.57 -12.96 -10.41
CA VAL A 9 34.75 -11.95 -11.09
C VAL A 9 35.08 -10.55 -10.60
N LEU A 10 35.20 -10.36 -9.28
CA LEU A 10 35.61 -9.08 -8.69
C LEU A 10 37.00 -8.65 -9.16
N LEU A 11 37.96 -9.58 -9.15
CA LEU A 11 39.33 -9.32 -9.61
C LEU A 11 39.35 -8.95 -11.09
N CYS A 12 38.56 -9.64 -11.92
CA CYS A 12 38.43 -9.35 -13.34
C CYS A 12 37.81 -7.96 -13.58
N LEU A 13 36.71 -7.62 -12.89
CA LEU A 13 36.09 -6.30 -12.97
C LEU A 13 37.04 -5.19 -12.51
N LEU A 14 37.77 -5.42 -11.41
CA LEU A 14 38.77 -4.48 -10.91
C LEU A 14 39.92 -4.31 -11.89
N ALA A 15 40.42 -5.40 -12.49
CA ALA A 15 41.48 -5.35 -13.49
C ALA A 15 41.06 -4.57 -14.73
N ILE A 16 39.85 -4.81 -15.25
CA ILE A 16 39.28 -4.06 -16.38
C ILE A 16 39.14 -2.57 -16.02
N LEU A 17 38.64 -2.25 -14.83
CA LEU A 17 38.50 -0.87 -14.36
C LEU A 17 39.86 -0.17 -14.28
N VAL A 18 40.83 -0.77 -13.61
CA VAL A 18 42.17 -0.18 -13.43
C VAL A 18 42.89 -0.05 -14.77
N PHE A 19 42.81 -1.06 -15.64
CA PHE A 19 43.39 -1.01 -16.97
C PHE A 19 42.73 0.06 -17.85
N GLY A 20 41.41 0.19 -17.80
CA GLY A 20 40.67 1.24 -18.50
C GLY A 20 41.02 2.64 -18.00
N LEU A 21 41.08 2.83 -16.68
CA LEU A 21 41.49 4.11 -16.08
C LEU A 21 42.94 4.45 -16.42
N ALA A 22 43.85 3.48 -16.36
CA ALA A 22 45.25 3.66 -16.73
C ALA A 22 45.39 4.01 -18.22
N TRP A 23 44.64 3.34 -19.10
CA TRP A 23 44.60 3.66 -20.53
C TRP A 23 44.11 5.09 -20.78
N VAL A 24 43.03 5.51 -20.13
CA VAL A 24 42.51 6.88 -20.26
C VAL A 24 43.51 7.90 -19.72
N ALA A 25 44.12 7.64 -18.56
CA ALA A 25 45.14 8.52 -17.98
C ALA A 25 46.38 8.63 -18.87
N LEU A 26 46.84 7.51 -19.45
CA LEU A 26 47.96 7.50 -20.38
C LEU A 26 47.62 8.26 -21.67
N ALA A 27 46.42 8.08 -22.23
CA ALA A 27 45.98 8.81 -23.41
C ALA A 27 45.77 10.33 -23.17
N LEU A 28 45.60 10.74 -21.91
CA LEU A 28 45.54 12.14 -21.49
C LEU A 28 46.93 12.78 -21.32
N ILE A 29 47.87 12.04 -20.74
CA ILE A 29 49.23 12.52 -20.45
C ILE A 29 50.12 12.43 -21.69
N ASP A 30 49.99 11.35 -22.46
CA ASP A 30 50.80 11.12 -23.64
C ASP A 30 50.33 12.00 -24.80
N LYS A 31 51.28 12.74 -25.39
CA LYS A 31 50.98 13.72 -26.44
C LYS A 31 50.86 13.07 -27.82
N ASP A 32 51.00 11.75 -27.89
CA ASP A 32 50.98 11.00 -29.14
C ASP A 32 49.61 11.14 -29.86
N THR A 33 49.69 11.37 -31.17
CA THR A 33 48.53 11.69 -31.99
C THR A 33 47.61 10.47 -32.16
N SER A 34 48.15 9.26 -32.11
CA SER A 34 47.41 8.01 -32.30
C SER A 34 46.50 7.67 -31.10
N SER A 35 47.04 7.74 -29.88
CA SER A 35 46.30 7.46 -28.64
C SER A 35 45.19 8.48 -28.38
N ARG A 36 45.46 9.77 -28.66
CA ARG A 36 44.43 10.82 -28.56
C ARG A 36 43.34 10.63 -29.60
N LYS A 37 43.66 10.28 -30.85
CA LYS A 37 42.65 9.98 -31.89
C LYS A 37 41.76 8.80 -31.48
N ALA A 38 42.33 7.73 -30.94
CA ALA A 38 41.57 6.60 -30.43
C ALA A 38 40.63 7.01 -29.27
N LEU A 39 41.12 7.82 -28.32
CA LEU A 39 40.31 8.37 -27.24
C LEU A 39 39.15 9.24 -27.77
N TRP A 40 39.41 10.09 -28.77
CA TRP A 40 38.38 10.90 -29.42
C TRP A 40 37.33 10.06 -30.15
N HIS A 41 37.72 8.97 -30.82
CA HIS A 41 36.77 8.01 -31.40
C HIS A 41 35.90 7.34 -30.34
N VAL A 42 36.50 6.91 -29.22
CA VAL A 42 35.74 6.35 -28.09
C VAL A 42 34.74 7.37 -27.53
N TRP A 43 35.20 8.59 -27.28
CA TRP A 43 34.38 9.67 -26.75
C TRP A 43 33.24 10.10 -27.68
N SER A 44 33.53 10.26 -28.98
CA SER A 44 32.58 10.82 -29.94
C SER A 44 31.61 9.79 -30.52
N PHE A 45 32.02 8.53 -30.67
CA PHE A 45 31.23 7.53 -31.40
C PHE A 45 30.72 6.42 -30.48
N TYR A 46 31.60 5.80 -29.70
CA TYR A 46 31.22 4.65 -28.87
C TYR A 46 30.46 5.04 -27.60
N LEU A 47 30.82 6.16 -26.97
CA LEU A 47 30.19 6.61 -25.72
C LEU A 47 28.72 7.00 -25.91
N PRO A 48 28.34 7.80 -26.93
CA PRO A 48 26.93 8.11 -27.22
C PRO A 48 26.13 6.88 -27.63
N LEU A 49 26.73 5.98 -28.42
CA LEU A 49 26.09 4.73 -28.84
C LEU A 49 25.78 3.84 -27.64
N LEU A 50 26.76 3.63 -26.75
CA LEU A 50 26.59 2.85 -25.53
C LEU A 50 25.54 3.48 -24.61
N TYR A 51 25.56 4.80 -24.49
CA TYR A 51 24.58 5.55 -23.72
C TYR A 51 23.16 5.42 -24.30
N SER A 52 23.02 5.42 -25.62
CA SER A 52 21.75 5.18 -26.31
C SER A 52 21.22 3.77 -26.02
N PHE A 53 22.08 2.75 -26.12
CA PHE A 53 21.69 1.36 -25.79
C PHE A 53 21.29 1.18 -24.32
N ILE A 54 22.07 1.72 -23.38
CA ILE A 54 21.77 1.58 -21.95
C ILE A 54 20.49 2.33 -21.56
N SER A 55 20.28 3.52 -22.15
CA SER A 55 19.07 4.32 -21.96
C SER A 55 17.85 3.62 -22.54
N LEU A 56 17.94 3.10 -23.77
CA LEU A 56 16.87 2.35 -24.41
C LEU A 56 16.50 1.10 -23.59
N LEU A 57 17.50 0.31 -23.17
CA LEU A 57 17.27 -0.87 -22.33
C LEU A 57 16.60 -0.49 -21.01
N GLY A 58 17.08 0.58 -20.36
CA GLY A 58 16.50 1.08 -19.12
C GLY A 58 15.05 1.53 -19.29
N VAL A 59 14.74 2.31 -20.33
CA VAL A 59 13.39 2.79 -20.63
C VAL A 59 12.44 1.65 -21.00
N LEU A 60 12.91 0.64 -21.74
CA LEU A 60 12.14 -0.59 -22.01
C LEU A 60 11.88 -1.41 -20.73
N MET A 61 12.87 -1.51 -19.84
CA MET A 61 12.68 -2.15 -18.55
C MET A 61 11.67 -1.40 -17.70
N LEU A 62 11.72 -0.06 -17.67
CA LEU A 62 10.73 0.75 -16.97
C LEU A 62 9.32 0.58 -17.59
N LEU A 63 9.20 0.51 -18.93
CA LEU A 63 7.92 0.28 -19.62
C LEU A 63 7.18 -0.95 -19.10
N ILE A 64 7.93 -2.03 -18.86
CA ILE A 64 7.40 -3.31 -18.40
C ILE A 64 7.19 -3.27 -16.87
N CYS A 65 8.14 -2.70 -16.14
CA CYS A 65 8.13 -2.72 -14.68
C CYS A 65 7.09 -1.76 -14.08
N THR A 66 6.93 -0.55 -14.59
CA THR A 66 6.09 0.49 -13.97
C THR A 66 4.60 0.12 -13.92
N PRO A 67 3.95 -0.39 -14.99
CA PRO A 67 2.54 -0.81 -14.92
C PRO A 67 2.32 -1.97 -13.95
N VAL A 68 3.24 -2.95 -13.92
CA VAL A 68 3.24 -4.04 -12.93
C VAL A 68 3.42 -3.48 -11.52
N GLY A 69 4.31 -2.52 -11.37
CA GLY A 69 4.60 -1.79 -10.15
C GLY A 69 3.39 -1.09 -9.57
N PHE A 70 2.63 -0.36 -10.40
CA PHE A 70 1.36 0.23 -9.99
C PHE A 70 0.42 -0.83 -9.43
N ALA A 71 0.17 -1.92 -10.16
CA ALA A 71 -0.69 -3.02 -9.71
C ALA A 71 -0.28 -3.58 -8.34
N ARG A 72 1.03 -3.72 -8.13
CA ARG A 72 1.62 -4.26 -6.90
C ARG A 72 1.56 -3.24 -5.76
N LEU A 73 1.76 -1.95 -6.02
CA LEU A 73 1.57 -0.86 -5.04
C LEU A 73 0.14 -0.85 -4.48
N PHE A 74 -0.90 -1.02 -5.33
CA PHE A 74 -2.29 -1.17 -4.85
C PHE A 74 -2.43 -2.37 -3.88
N THR A 75 -1.73 -3.46 -4.15
CA THR A 75 -1.81 -4.69 -3.35
C THR A 75 -1.04 -4.58 -2.04
N VAL A 76 0.18 -4.02 -2.08
CA VAL A 76 1.05 -3.84 -0.92
C VAL A 76 0.48 -2.80 0.03
N MET A 77 -0.05 -1.68 -0.47
CA MET A 77 -0.77 -0.71 0.37
C MET A 77 -2.02 -1.32 0.98
N GLY A 78 -2.68 -2.23 0.26
CA GLY A 78 -3.74 -3.11 0.77
C GLY A 78 -3.35 -3.87 2.03
N GLN A 79 -2.14 -4.42 2.06
CA GLN A 79 -1.65 -5.27 3.16
C GLN A 79 -1.01 -4.45 4.28
N LEU A 80 -0.23 -3.41 3.94
CA LEU A 80 0.53 -2.60 4.89
C LEU A 80 -0.38 -1.76 5.80
N VAL A 81 -1.55 -1.36 5.30
CA VAL A 81 -2.51 -0.57 6.08
C VAL A 81 -3.45 -1.45 6.93
N VAL A 82 -3.44 -2.77 6.72
CA VAL A 82 -4.28 -3.72 7.46
C VAL A 82 -3.45 -4.43 8.53
N LYS A 83 -3.50 -3.89 9.76
CA LYS A 83 -3.68 -4.76 10.93
C LYS A 83 -4.75 -4.17 11.85
N PRO A 84 -5.99 -4.72 11.82
CA PRO A 84 -7.05 -4.33 12.74
C PRO A 84 -6.86 -4.86 14.16
N GLN A 85 -5.77 -5.58 14.47
CA GLN A 85 -5.53 -6.15 15.80
C GLN A 85 -5.55 -5.09 16.92
N PHE A 86 -4.98 -3.91 16.69
CA PHE A 86 -5.03 -2.82 17.69
C PHE A 86 -6.44 -2.23 17.91
N LEU A 87 -7.42 -2.44 17.00
CA LEU A 87 -8.81 -2.01 17.27
C LEU A 87 -9.53 -2.99 18.17
N GLN A 88 -9.20 -4.28 18.03
CA GLN A 88 -9.86 -5.34 18.76
C GLN A 88 -9.50 -5.24 20.25
N ASP A 89 -8.22 -4.99 20.56
CA ASP A 89 -7.76 -4.66 21.92
C ASP A 89 -8.51 -3.47 22.52
N ILE A 90 -8.58 -2.34 21.82
CA ILE A 90 -9.25 -1.12 22.33
C ILE A 90 -10.76 -1.34 22.52
N GLU A 91 -11.42 -2.14 21.66
CA GLU A 91 -12.84 -2.48 21.81
C GLU A 91 -13.07 -3.40 23.01
N GLU A 92 -12.20 -4.39 23.21
CA GLU A 92 -12.23 -5.31 24.34
C GLU A 92 -11.99 -4.57 25.66
N GLU A 93 -11.05 -3.63 25.69
CA GLU A 93 -10.75 -2.77 26.84
C GLU A 93 -11.94 -1.85 27.19
N ILE A 94 -12.59 -1.24 26.19
CA ILE A 94 -13.82 -0.45 26.40
C ILE A 94 -14.98 -1.32 26.87
N ASN A 95 -15.12 -2.54 26.37
CA ASN A 95 -16.16 -3.46 26.81
C ASN A 95 -15.92 -3.89 28.26
N THR A 96 -14.67 -4.17 28.63
CA THR A 96 -14.27 -4.53 29.99
C THR A 96 -14.59 -3.39 30.97
N ALA A 97 -14.19 -2.15 30.63
CA ALA A 97 -14.51 -0.96 31.41
C ALA A 97 -16.03 -0.73 31.53
N ARG A 98 -16.81 -1.02 30.48
CA ARG A 98 -18.28 -0.95 30.53
C ARG A 98 -18.88 -1.99 31.48
N PHE A 99 -18.42 -3.24 31.42
CA PHE A 99 -18.90 -4.28 32.33
C PHE A 99 -18.55 -3.97 33.79
N GLU A 100 -17.39 -3.36 34.02
CA GLU A 100 -16.97 -2.89 35.34
C GLU A 100 -17.88 -1.76 35.85
N GLU A 101 -18.19 -0.77 35.01
CA GLU A 101 -19.16 0.31 35.32
C GLU A 101 -20.54 -0.25 35.67
N GLU A 102 -21.09 -1.17 34.87
CA GLU A 102 -22.39 -1.79 35.12
C GLU A 102 -22.40 -2.60 36.44
N THR A 103 -21.29 -3.27 36.76
CA THR A 103 -21.13 -4.02 38.00
C THR A 103 -21.05 -3.10 39.22
N LEU A 104 -20.28 -2.01 39.13
CA LEU A 104 -20.18 -0.98 40.17
C LEU A 104 -21.51 -0.28 40.38
N HIS A 105 -22.23 0.05 39.31
CA HIS A 105 -23.54 0.68 39.36
C HIS A 105 -24.58 -0.22 40.06
N ARG A 106 -24.60 -1.51 39.75
CA ARG A 106 -25.48 -2.49 40.44
C ARG A 106 -25.12 -2.64 41.92
N LYS A 107 -23.81 -2.66 42.25
CA LYS A 107 -23.34 -2.70 43.64
C LYS A 107 -23.76 -1.44 44.41
N LEU A 108 -23.66 -0.26 43.79
CA LEU A 108 -24.11 1.00 44.36
C LEU A 108 -25.61 0.99 44.64
N GLN A 109 -26.45 0.60 43.67
CA GLN A 109 -27.90 0.53 43.83
C GLN A 109 -28.34 -0.41 44.95
N TYR A 110 -27.72 -1.61 45.04
CA TYR A 110 -28.01 -2.56 46.11
C TYR A 110 -27.66 -1.98 47.48
N LYS A 111 -26.49 -1.34 47.61
CA LYS A 111 -26.01 -0.78 48.87
C LYS A 111 -26.86 0.41 49.32
N VAL A 112 -27.17 1.34 48.42
CA VAL A 112 -28.06 2.49 48.67
C VAL A 112 -29.44 2.04 49.15
N ARG A 113 -30.01 0.97 48.57
CA ARG A 113 -31.31 0.41 48.97
C ARG A 113 -31.31 -0.21 50.37
N HIS A 114 -30.17 -0.70 50.85
CA HIS A 114 -30.02 -1.44 52.11
C HIS A 114 -29.26 -0.68 53.22
N THR A 115 -28.92 0.60 53.02
CA THR A 115 -28.11 1.35 54.01
C THR A 115 -28.97 1.85 55.18
N ILE A 116 -28.71 1.35 56.39
CA ILE A 116 -29.19 1.89 57.67
C ILE A 116 -28.00 2.61 58.33
N ALA A 117 -28.05 3.96 58.36
CA ALA A 117 -27.27 4.94 59.11
C ALA A 117 -25.71 4.88 59.22
N ASN A 118 -25.05 3.71 59.21
CA ASN A 118 -23.61 3.56 59.46
C ASN A 118 -22.77 3.12 58.23
N GLY A 119 -23.38 2.98 57.05
CA GLY A 119 -22.72 2.46 55.83
C GLY A 119 -22.16 3.51 54.85
N THR A 120 -22.26 4.81 55.18
CA THR A 120 -22.05 5.95 54.28
C THR A 120 -20.66 6.00 53.62
N ASN A 121 -19.60 5.73 54.39
CA ASN A 121 -18.21 5.75 53.88
C ASN A 121 -18.00 4.71 52.74
N SER A 122 -18.70 3.59 52.85
CA SER A 122 -18.57 2.48 51.91
C SER A 122 -19.44 2.64 50.65
N VAL A 123 -20.35 3.62 50.63
CA VAL A 123 -21.13 4.04 49.46
C VAL A 123 -20.33 5.10 48.69
N GLN A 124 -19.71 6.05 49.39
CA GLN A 124 -18.81 7.04 48.79
C GLN A 124 -17.63 6.41 48.04
N GLU A 125 -16.99 5.37 48.60
CA GLU A 125 -15.88 4.67 47.92
C GLU A 125 -16.31 4.01 46.59
N ILE A 126 -17.54 3.50 46.53
CA ILE A 126 -18.08 2.87 45.30
C ILE A 126 -18.46 3.93 44.28
N GLU A 127 -18.97 5.06 44.74
CA GLU A 127 -19.32 6.20 43.89
C GLU A 127 -18.07 6.85 43.28
N GLU A 128 -16.98 6.97 44.05
CA GLU A 128 -15.68 7.45 43.58
C GLU A 128 -15.05 6.48 42.56
N LYS A 129 -15.09 5.17 42.82
CA LYS A 129 -14.64 4.17 41.83
C LYS A 129 -15.49 4.17 40.56
N LEU A 130 -16.79 4.44 40.68
CA LEU A 130 -17.68 4.53 39.53
C LEU A 130 -17.34 5.74 38.65
N THR A 131 -17.06 6.90 39.24
CA THR A 131 -16.69 8.12 38.49
C THR A 131 -15.31 7.97 37.82
N GLU A 132 -14.36 7.33 38.49
CA GLU A 132 -13.03 7.00 37.92
C GLU A 132 -13.16 6.10 36.68
N VAL A 133 -13.86 4.96 36.80
CA VAL A 133 -14.10 4.03 35.68
C VAL A 133 -14.86 4.69 34.53
N GLN A 134 -15.82 5.58 34.83
CA GLN A 134 -16.54 6.36 33.82
C GLN A 134 -15.64 7.36 33.08
N GLU A 135 -14.74 8.04 33.79
CA GLU A 135 -13.82 8.99 33.19
C GLU A 135 -12.81 8.27 32.28
N ASP A 136 -12.30 7.12 32.73
CA ASP A 136 -11.40 6.29 31.94
C ASP A 136 -12.09 5.71 30.71
N ARG A 137 -13.30 5.18 30.83
CA ARG A 137 -14.11 4.77 29.65
C ARG A 137 -14.25 5.91 28.65
N ARG A 138 -14.54 7.13 29.12
CA ARG A 138 -14.68 8.32 28.27
C ARG A 138 -13.36 8.73 27.60
N LYS A 139 -12.23 8.60 28.30
CA LYS A 139 -10.88 8.82 27.73
C LYS A 139 -10.56 7.77 26.67
N LEU A 140 -10.83 6.49 26.93
CA LEU A 140 -10.64 5.40 25.96
C LEU A 140 -11.54 5.57 24.72
N GLU A 141 -12.80 5.97 24.89
CA GLU A 141 -13.71 6.27 23.77
C GLU A 141 -13.22 7.43 22.90
N LYS A 142 -12.67 8.50 23.49
CA LYS A 142 -12.08 9.63 22.75
C LYS A 142 -10.85 9.18 21.96
N ARG A 143 -9.94 8.42 22.59
CA ARG A 143 -8.74 7.85 21.94
C ARG A 143 -9.11 6.90 20.81
N LYS A 144 -10.16 6.08 20.99
CA LYS A 144 -10.73 5.21 19.95
C LYS A 144 -11.25 6.00 18.76
N LYS A 145 -12.02 7.07 18.96
CA LYS A 145 -12.58 7.87 17.85
C LYS A 145 -11.47 8.49 16.99
N VAL A 146 -10.42 9.04 17.59
CA VAL A 146 -9.29 9.65 16.86
C VAL A 146 -8.45 8.59 16.14
N SER A 147 -8.17 7.46 16.79
CA SER A 147 -7.40 6.35 16.20
C SER A 147 -8.17 5.63 15.09
N ALA A 148 -9.47 5.37 15.29
CA ALA A 148 -10.35 4.77 14.31
C ALA A 148 -10.54 5.69 13.09
N LEU A 149 -10.66 7.01 13.29
CA LEU A 149 -10.73 7.97 12.17
C LEU A 149 -9.44 7.95 11.35
N ARG A 150 -8.27 8.07 12.00
CA ARG A 150 -6.97 8.08 11.31
C ARG A 150 -6.69 6.77 10.56
N ARG A 151 -7.12 5.62 11.10
CA ARG A 151 -6.86 4.30 10.50
C ARG A 151 -7.93 3.84 9.50
N ASN A 152 -9.21 4.14 9.76
CA ASN A 152 -10.32 3.82 8.86
C ASN A 152 -10.44 4.82 7.70
N LEU A 153 -9.94 6.06 7.86
CA LEU A 153 -9.81 7.03 6.76
C LEU A 153 -8.45 6.92 6.07
N GLY A 154 -7.39 6.53 6.77
CA GLY A 154 -6.05 6.36 6.19
C GLY A 154 -6.02 5.35 5.04
N TYR A 155 -6.67 4.20 5.19
CA TYR A 155 -6.79 3.20 4.13
C TYR A 155 -7.44 3.72 2.83
N PRO A 156 -8.71 4.21 2.86
CA PRO A 156 -9.35 4.71 1.66
C PRO A 156 -8.64 5.96 1.13
N LEU A 157 -8.08 6.82 1.99
CA LEU A 157 -7.35 8.01 1.56
C LEU A 157 -6.07 7.65 0.80
N MET A 158 -5.25 6.74 1.33
CA MET A 158 -4.06 6.27 0.61
C MET A 158 -4.45 5.56 -0.68
N MET A 159 -5.57 4.82 -0.68
CA MET A 159 -6.02 4.15 -1.89
C MET A 159 -6.52 5.10 -2.97
N ILE A 160 -7.27 6.13 -2.58
CA ILE A 160 -7.70 7.21 -3.47
C ILE A 160 -6.49 8.00 -3.96
N LEU A 161 -5.48 8.25 -3.12
CA LEU A 161 -4.26 8.94 -3.52
C LEU A 161 -3.48 8.16 -4.59
N LEU A 162 -3.25 6.86 -4.38
CA LEU A 162 -2.60 6.02 -5.40
C LEU A 162 -3.42 5.94 -6.70
N LEU A 163 -4.75 5.85 -6.58
CA LEU A 163 -5.65 5.86 -7.72
C LEU A 163 -5.59 7.19 -8.48
N ALA A 164 -5.59 8.32 -7.76
CA ALA A 164 -5.51 9.65 -8.35
C ALA A 164 -4.16 9.85 -9.06
N LEU A 165 -3.03 9.48 -8.44
CA LEU A 165 -1.71 9.58 -9.05
C LEU A 165 -1.59 8.74 -10.33
N THR A 166 -2.13 7.51 -10.33
CA THR A 166 -2.14 6.65 -11.54
C THR A 166 -3.10 7.12 -12.61
N ALA A 167 -4.28 7.63 -12.24
CA ALA A 167 -5.22 8.19 -13.20
C ALA A 167 -4.64 9.45 -13.86
N VAL A 168 -4.06 10.36 -13.06
CA VAL A 168 -3.39 11.56 -13.58
C VAL A 168 -2.21 11.20 -14.47
N SER A 169 -1.40 10.20 -14.12
CA SER A 169 -0.29 9.79 -14.99
C SER A 169 -0.77 9.26 -16.34
N VAL A 170 -1.83 8.44 -16.38
CA VAL A 170 -2.44 7.99 -17.64
C VAL A 170 -2.99 9.16 -18.44
N LEU A 171 -3.69 10.11 -17.81
CA LEU A 171 -4.23 11.28 -18.49
C LEU A 171 -3.13 12.13 -19.13
N ILE A 172 -2.02 12.35 -18.43
CA ILE A 172 -0.84 13.06 -18.97
C ILE A 172 -0.30 12.33 -20.20
N VAL A 173 -0.11 11.01 -20.12
CA VAL A 173 0.42 10.22 -21.22
C VAL A 173 -0.52 10.22 -22.43
N VAL A 174 -1.83 10.14 -22.22
CA VAL A 174 -2.84 10.21 -23.29
C VAL A 174 -2.83 11.60 -23.94
N GLN A 175 -2.79 12.67 -23.15
CA GLN A 175 -2.67 14.04 -23.67
C GLN A 175 -1.40 14.20 -24.52
N ASN A 176 -0.25 13.77 -24.00
CA ASN A 176 1.02 13.81 -24.72
C ASN A 176 1.01 12.94 -26.00
N SER A 177 0.33 11.79 -25.96
CA SER A 177 0.16 10.92 -27.14
C SER A 177 -0.70 11.57 -28.22
N ILE A 178 -1.79 12.26 -27.83
CA ILE A 178 -2.65 13.01 -28.75
C ILE A 178 -1.89 14.20 -29.34
N GLU A 179 -1.10 14.93 -28.54
CA GLU A 179 -0.23 16.01 -29.01
C GLU A 179 0.78 15.53 -30.06
N LEU A 180 1.44 14.38 -29.82
CA LEU A 180 2.34 13.76 -30.80
C LEU A 180 1.60 13.31 -32.07
N LEU A 181 0.40 12.74 -31.93
CA LEU A 181 -0.39 12.20 -33.05
C LEU A 181 -0.94 13.30 -33.97
N LEU A 182 -1.33 14.45 -33.40
CA LEU A 182 -1.87 15.60 -34.15
C LEU A 182 -0.79 16.42 -34.85
N GLY A 183 0.50 16.07 -34.70
CA GLY A 183 1.62 16.77 -35.35
C GLY A 183 1.83 18.20 -34.86
N GLY A 184 1.16 18.64 -33.79
CA GLY A 184 1.30 19.99 -33.22
C GLY A 184 2.62 20.23 -32.49
N LYS A 185 3.50 19.22 -32.47
CA LYS A 185 4.81 19.23 -31.82
C LYS A 185 5.87 18.99 -32.90
N GLU A 186 6.18 20.01 -33.68
CA GLU A 186 7.41 20.01 -34.47
C GLU A 186 8.56 19.72 -33.49
N LEU A 187 9.30 18.63 -33.73
CA LEU A 187 10.46 18.30 -32.90
C LEU A 187 11.44 19.48 -32.89
N PRO A 188 12.17 19.68 -31.77
CA PRO A 188 13.00 20.86 -31.55
C PRO A 188 14.28 20.78 -32.39
N VAL A 189 14.16 21.06 -33.69
CA VAL A 189 15.29 21.54 -34.49
C VAL A 189 15.06 23.02 -34.74
N GLY A 190 15.25 23.81 -33.67
CA GLY A 190 15.72 25.18 -33.83
C GLY A 190 14.70 26.29 -34.08
N LYS A 191 13.46 26.23 -33.57
CA LYS A 191 12.66 27.46 -33.40
C LYS A 191 12.05 27.58 -32.01
N LYS A 192 12.47 28.65 -31.34
CA LYS A 192 11.81 29.21 -30.17
C LYS A 192 10.44 29.73 -30.60
N ASP A 193 9.49 29.48 -29.70
CA ASP A 193 8.25 30.19 -29.49
C ASP A 193 7.00 29.77 -30.26
N THR A 194 5.98 29.53 -29.43
CA THR A 194 4.53 29.53 -29.66
C THR A 194 3.91 28.29 -30.32
N VAL A 195 3.06 27.57 -29.58
CA VAL A 195 1.58 27.67 -29.60
C VAL A 195 0.96 26.37 -28.99
N LEU A 196 0.10 26.55 -27.99
CA LEU A 196 -0.90 25.56 -27.47
C LEU A 196 -0.41 24.28 -26.74
N GLY A 197 0.60 24.39 -25.89
CA GLY A 197 1.00 23.31 -24.97
C GLY A 197 1.36 23.81 -23.58
N LYS A 198 0.66 24.84 -23.06
CA LYS A 198 0.68 25.20 -21.63
C LYS A 198 -0.05 24.10 -20.85
N SER A 199 0.49 22.88 -20.82
CA SER A 199 -0.11 21.73 -20.17
C SER A 199 -0.04 21.92 -18.66
N SER A 200 -1.07 22.63 -18.17
CA SER A 200 -1.72 22.83 -16.87
C SER A 200 -0.95 22.72 -15.54
N LEU A 201 0.16 21.98 -15.44
CA LEU A 201 0.87 21.78 -14.18
C LEU A 201 2.00 22.79 -13.98
N VAL A 202 2.87 23.04 -14.97
CA VAL A 202 3.99 23.99 -14.84
C VAL A 202 3.52 25.46 -14.82
N ALA A 203 2.37 25.75 -15.43
CA ALA A 203 1.73 27.07 -15.36
C ALA A 203 1.29 27.46 -13.93
N LEU A 204 1.29 26.51 -12.99
CA LEU A 204 0.89 26.68 -11.59
C LEU A 204 2.06 27.13 -10.68
N GLY A 205 3.22 27.46 -11.24
CA GLY A 205 4.39 27.91 -10.48
C GLY A 205 4.98 26.79 -9.60
N PRO A 206 5.45 27.07 -8.37
CA PRO A 206 6.14 26.08 -7.53
C PRO A 206 5.29 24.85 -7.17
N ILE A 207 3.95 24.99 -7.18
CA ILE A 207 3.01 23.89 -6.89
C ILE A 207 3.05 22.84 -8.01
N GLY A 208 3.19 23.28 -9.27
CA GLY A 208 3.36 22.42 -10.42
C GLY A 208 4.61 21.56 -10.35
N ALA A 209 5.74 22.20 -10.03
CA ALA A 209 7.02 21.52 -9.84
C ALA A 209 6.95 20.52 -8.68
N ALA A 210 6.30 20.86 -7.57
CA ALA A 210 6.09 19.94 -6.46
C ALA A 210 5.30 18.69 -6.88
N PHE A 211 4.24 18.86 -7.68
CA PHE A 211 3.46 17.73 -8.19
C PHE A 211 4.25 16.86 -9.16
N GLU A 212 5.05 17.47 -10.03
CA GLU A 212 5.97 16.77 -10.93
C GLU A 212 6.98 15.91 -10.17
N ILE A 213 7.60 16.46 -9.12
CA ILE A 213 8.51 15.72 -8.23
C ILE A 213 7.77 14.54 -7.58
N VAL A 214 6.54 14.75 -7.09
CA VAL A 214 5.72 13.67 -6.53
C VAL A 214 5.44 12.57 -7.56
N LEU A 215 5.12 12.93 -8.81
CA LEU A 215 4.93 11.96 -9.89
C LEU A 215 6.21 11.21 -10.22
N ILE A 216 7.35 11.90 -10.32
CA ILE A 216 8.66 11.28 -10.58
C ILE A 216 9.02 10.27 -9.48
N LEU A 217 8.85 10.65 -8.20
CA LEU A 217 9.06 9.75 -7.07
C LEU A 217 8.08 8.58 -7.07
N TYR A 218 6.82 8.83 -7.44
CA TYR A 218 5.81 7.80 -7.58
C TYR A 218 6.19 6.76 -8.66
N PHE A 219 6.65 7.23 -9.82
CA PHE A 219 7.16 6.38 -10.90
C PHE A 219 8.41 5.62 -10.49
N MET A 220 9.33 6.25 -9.75
CA MET A 220 10.51 5.58 -9.21
C MET A 220 10.11 4.41 -8.32
N LEU A 221 9.24 4.65 -7.33
CA LEU A 221 8.80 3.64 -6.39
C LEU A 221 8.04 2.52 -7.12
N ALA A 222 7.15 2.87 -8.05
CA ALA A 222 6.43 1.91 -8.87
C ALA A 222 7.39 1.04 -9.69
N SER A 223 8.38 1.65 -10.34
CA SER A 223 9.33 0.93 -11.18
C SER A 223 10.19 -0.04 -10.37
N VAL A 224 10.66 0.36 -9.18
CA VAL A 224 11.42 -0.50 -8.28
C VAL A 224 10.56 -1.65 -7.76
N VAL A 225 9.35 -1.36 -7.28
CA VAL A 225 8.41 -2.38 -6.80
C VAL A 225 8.01 -3.35 -7.92
N GLY A 226 7.82 -2.84 -9.13
CA GLY A 226 7.50 -3.60 -10.33
C GLY A 226 8.64 -4.49 -10.77
N PHE A 227 9.86 -3.96 -10.80
CA PHE A 227 11.08 -4.70 -11.13
C PHE A 227 11.25 -5.94 -10.25
N TYR A 228 11.19 -5.78 -8.92
CA TYR A 228 11.27 -6.91 -7.99
C TYR A 228 10.02 -7.81 -7.94
N SER A 229 8.97 -7.46 -8.67
CA SER A 229 7.76 -8.27 -8.80
C SER A 229 7.75 -9.12 -10.08
N LEU A 230 8.64 -8.85 -11.05
CA LEU A 230 8.78 -9.68 -12.25
C LEU A 230 9.43 -11.02 -11.92
N PRO A 231 9.00 -12.14 -12.55
CA PRO A 231 9.48 -13.48 -12.23
C PRO A 231 10.96 -13.70 -12.57
N VAL A 232 11.48 -12.99 -13.57
CA VAL A 232 12.89 -13.04 -13.97
C VAL A 232 13.78 -12.35 -12.94
N PHE A 233 13.34 -11.20 -12.45
CA PHE A 233 14.12 -10.32 -11.57
C PHE A 233 13.83 -10.53 -10.08
N SER A 234 12.83 -11.34 -9.71
CA SER A 234 12.59 -11.72 -8.31
C SER A 234 13.78 -12.43 -7.68
N ARG A 235 14.62 -13.11 -8.48
CA ARG A 235 15.86 -13.77 -8.05
C ARG A 235 16.94 -12.80 -7.58
N LEU A 236 16.88 -11.55 -8.04
CA LEU A 236 17.78 -10.47 -7.63
C LEU A 236 17.30 -9.79 -6.35
N ARG A 237 16.12 -10.12 -5.80
CA ARG A 237 15.64 -9.48 -4.57
C ARG A 237 16.66 -9.65 -3.42
N PRO A 238 17.13 -8.55 -2.80
CA PRO A 238 18.04 -8.64 -1.67
C PRO A 238 17.31 -9.28 -0.47
N LEU A 239 17.95 -10.29 0.14
CA LEU A 239 17.50 -10.91 1.38
C LEU A 239 18.45 -10.50 2.51
N LEU A 240 17.88 -10.11 3.65
CA LEU A 240 18.67 -9.70 4.81
C LEU A 240 19.56 -10.87 5.26
N HIS A 241 20.87 -10.63 5.35
CA HIS A 241 21.92 -11.60 5.75
C HIS A 241 22.25 -12.77 4.79
N ASP A 242 21.66 -12.84 3.59
CA ASP A 242 21.95 -13.93 2.61
C ASP A 242 22.03 -13.42 1.15
N THR A 243 22.76 -12.32 0.96
CA THR A 243 23.04 -11.76 -0.37
C THR A 243 24.48 -11.99 -0.77
N THR A 244 24.69 -12.89 -1.73
CA THR A 244 25.96 -13.07 -2.44
C THR A 244 26.40 -11.78 -3.11
N ILE A 245 27.70 -11.48 -3.15
CA ILE A 245 28.25 -10.23 -3.71
C ILE A 245 27.78 -9.99 -5.16
N THR A 246 27.67 -11.05 -5.96
CA THR A 246 27.16 -10.97 -7.35
C THR A 246 25.73 -10.42 -7.44
N LYS A 247 24.86 -10.75 -6.47
CA LYS A 247 23.50 -10.20 -6.41
C LYS A 247 23.51 -8.72 -6.03
N ILE A 248 24.45 -8.30 -5.17
CA ILE A 248 24.61 -6.89 -4.79
C ILE A 248 25.04 -6.08 -6.02
N ILE A 249 26.08 -6.52 -6.73
CA ILE A 249 26.54 -5.88 -7.96
C ILE A 249 25.42 -5.83 -9.00
N GLY A 250 24.71 -6.94 -9.21
CA GLY A 250 23.57 -7.00 -10.13
C GLY A 250 22.47 -6.00 -9.78
N ASN A 251 22.08 -5.91 -8.50
CA ASN A 251 21.10 -4.91 -8.06
C ASN A 251 21.61 -3.48 -8.26
N CYS A 252 22.87 -3.19 -7.93
CA CYS A 252 23.44 -1.86 -8.14
C CYS A 252 23.42 -1.48 -9.62
N VAL A 253 23.89 -2.35 -10.51
CA VAL A 253 23.88 -2.10 -11.96
C VAL A 253 22.46 -1.84 -12.45
N VAL A 254 21.49 -2.69 -12.08
CA VAL A 254 20.12 -2.53 -12.56
C VAL A 254 19.46 -1.28 -11.99
N LEU A 255 19.59 -1.00 -10.70
CA LEU A 255 19.05 0.22 -10.08
C LEU A 255 19.69 1.49 -10.65
N LEU A 256 20.99 1.47 -10.97
CA LEU A 256 21.67 2.57 -11.66
C LEU A 256 21.09 2.81 -13.06
N VAL A 257 20.86 1.74 -13.83
CA VAL A 257 20.24 1.82 -15.17
C VAL A 257 18.79 2.32 -15.08
N LEU A 258 17.99 1.82 -14.13
CA LEU A 258 16.62 2.31 -13.94
C LEU A 258 16.60 3.79 -13.50
N SER A 259 17.53 4.19 -12.63
CA SER A 259 17.64 5.57 -12.14
C SER A 259 18.02 6.53 -13.28
N SER A 260 18.97 6.17 -14.13
CA SER A 260 19.39 7.00 -15.26
C SER A 260 18.35 7.07 -16.38
N ALA A 261 17.54 6.02 -16.56
CA ALA A 261 16.47 5.98 -17.54
C ALA A 261 15.17 6.69 -17.08
N LEU A 262 15.00 6.96 -15.78
CA LEU A 262 13.78 7.56 -15.24
C LEU A 262 13.53 9.00 -15.73
N PRO A 263 14.53 9.90 -15.79
CA PRO A 263 14.37 11.22 -16.41
C PRO A 263 14.04 11.15 -17.90
N VAL A 264 14.61 10.18 -18.62
CA VAL A 264 14.32 9.96 -20.04
C VAL A 264 12.88 9.48 -20.22
N LEU A 265 12.43 8.56 -19.36
CA LEU A 265 11.05 8.11 -19.30
C LEU A 265 10.07 9.24 -19.02
N SER A 266 10.33 10.05 -17.99
CA SER A 266 9.41 11.13 -17.61
C SER A 266 9.26 12.17 -18.72
N ARG A 267 10.34 12.44 -19.47
CA ARG A 267 10.30 13.27 -20.68
C ARG A 267 9.54 12.59 -21.83
N ALA A 268 9.81 11.32 -22.12
CA ALA A 268 9.12 10.58 -23.19
C ALA A 268 7.60 10.52 -22.98
N LEU A 269 7.16 10.30 -21.73
CA LEU A 269 5.76 10.26 -21.33
C LEU A 269 5.09 11.65 -21.28
N GLY A 270 5.87 12.75 -21.30
CA GLY A 270 5.36 14.11 -21.18
C GLY A 270 5.02 14.54 -19.75
N ILE A 271 5.57 13.85 -18.73
CA ILE A 271 5.38 14.19 -17.31
C ILE A 271 6.16 15.46 -16.94
N THR A 272 7.36 15.62 -17.49
CA THR A 272 8.20 16.80 -17.31
C THR A 272 8.57 17.44 -18.65
N ASN A 273 8.58 18.77 -18.67
CA ASN A 273 9.15 19.55 -19.77
C ASN A 273 10.49 20.20 -19.38
N PHE A 274 10.92 20.03 -18.12
CA PHE A 274 12.15 20.65 -17.64
C PHE A 274 13.36 19.83 -18.05
N ASP A 275 14.16 20.39 -18.97
CA ASP A 275 15.49 19.89 -19.32
C ASP A 275 16.53 20.30 -18.26
N LEU A 276 16.23 20.01 -16.99
CA LEU A 276 17.02 20.45 -15.84
C LEU A 276 18.39 19.77 -15.76
N LEU A 277 18.60 18.74 -16.57
CA LEU A 277 19.71 17.81 -16.49
C LEU A 277 20.69 17.93 -17.68
N GLY A 278 20.35 18.73 -18.70
CA GLY A 278 21.24 19.10 -19.80
C GLY A 278 21.54 17.94 -20.76
N ASP A 279 21.46 18.21 -22.06
CA ASP A 279 21.94 17.33 -23.15
C ASP A 279 21.23 15.98 -23.38
N PHE A 280 20.22 15.61 -22.58
CA PHE A 280 19.40 14.41 -22.82
C PHE A 280 18.61 14.47 -24.14
N GLY A 281 18.49 15.66 -24.73
CA GLY A 281 17.94 15.86 -26.08
C GLY A 281 18.84 15.38 -27.23
N LYS A 282 20.12 15.06 -26.98
CA LYS A 282 21.03 14.48 -27.99
C LYS A 282 20.91 12.96 -28.13
N ILE A 283 20.00 12.34 -27.40
CA ILE A 283 19.78 10.90 -27.54
C ILE A 283 19.05 10.67 -28.87
N ASP A 284 19.76 10.11 -29.85
CA ASP A 284 19.27 9.95 -31.24
C ASP A 284 17.90 9.28 -31.33
N TRP A 285 17.61 8.29 -30.46
CA TRP A 285 16.32 7.60 -30.48
C TRP A 285 15.16 8.44 -29.95
N LEU A 286 15.43 9.42 -29.06
CA LEU A 286 14.45 10.36 -28.53
C LEU A 286 14.06 11.43 -29.57
N GLY A 287 14.77 11.47 -30.70
CA GLY A 287 14.41 12.27 -31.87
C GLY A 287 13.34 11.61 -32.75
N ASN A 288 13.04 10.33 -32.58
CA ASN A 288 12.07 9.64 -33.42
C ASN A 288 10.67 9.66 -32.78
N MET A 289 9.75 10.43 -33.38
CA MET A 289 8.35 10.52 -32.94
C MET A 289 7.67 9.16 -32.88
N GLU A 290 7.92 8.29 -33.86
CA GLU A 290 7.24 7.01 -33.97
C GLU A 290 7.58 6.08 -32.78
N ILE A 291 8.84 6.10 -32.35
CA ILE A 291 9.30 5.32 -31.20
C ILE A 291 8.65 5.84 -29.92
N ILE A 292 8.65 7.16 -29.71
CA ILE A 292 8.04 7.78 -28.53
C ILE A 292 6.53 7.55 -28.50
N LEU A 293 5.85 7.69 -29.63
CA LEU A 293 4.41 7.46 -29.74
C LEU A 293 4.06 6.00 -29.43
N THR A 294 4.79 5.05 -30.03
CA THR A 294 4.60 3.62 -29.78
C THR A 294 4.83 3.29 -28.30
N TYR A 295 5.88 3.86 -27.72
CA TYR A 295 6.18 3.71 -26.30
C TYR A 295 5.04 4.21 -25.42
N ASN A 296 4.58 5.44 -25.64
CA ASN A 296 3.52 6.08 -24.87
C ASN A 296 2.19 5.34 -25.01
N LEU A 297 1.89 4.82 -26.20
CA LEU A 297 0.71 4.01 -26.44
C LEU A 297 0.76 2.69 -25.66
N ILE A 298 1.89 1.95 -25.73
CA ILE A 298 2.05 0.70 -24.98
C ILE A 298 1.94 0.96 -23.48
N PHE A 299 2.62 1.99 -22.97
CA PHE A 299 2.57 2.38 -21.56
C PHE A 299 1.15 2.74 -21.13
N GLY A 300 0.48 3.59 -21.92
CA GLY A 300 -0.87 4.08 -21.66
C GLY A 300 -1.89 2.95 -21.64
N VAL A 301 -1.84 2.04 -22.62
CA VAL A 301 -2.72 0.86 -22.70
C VAL A 301 -2.47 -0.09 -21.54
N ALA A 302 -1.21 -0.46 -21.28
CA ALA A 302 -0.86 -1.37 -20.18
C ALA A 302 -1.28 -0.82 -18.82
N THR A 303 -1.03 0.47 -18.58
CA THR A 303 -1.40 1.14 -17.33
C THR A 303 -2.92 1.28 -17.20
N SER A 304 -3.62 1.63 -18.28
CA SER A 304 -5.09 1.75 -18.30
C SER A 304 -5.76 0.40 -18.04
N LEU A 305 -5.32 -0.68 -18.69
CA LEU A 305 -5.84 -2.03 -18.45
C LEU A 305 -5.60 -2.48 -17.00
N CYS A 306 -4.41 -2.20 -16.47
CA CYS A 306 -4.09 -2.45 -15.07
C CYS A 306 -5.02 -1.66 -14.13
N LEU A 307 -5.22 -0.37 -14.41
CA LEU A 307 -6.03 0.53 -13.62
C LEU A 307 -7.49 0.11 -13.64
N VAL A 308 -8.08 -0.18 -14.81
CA VAL A 308 -9.47 -0.65 -14.93
C VAL A 308 -9.65 -1.95 -14.15
N LYS A 309 -8.77 -2.93 -14.34
CA LYS A 309 -8.84 -4.21 -13.61
C LYS A 309 -8.76 -4.00 -12.10
N LYS A 310 -7.84 -3.16 -11.62
CA LYS A 310 -7.68 -2.89 -10.18
C LYS A 310 -8.81 -2.04 -9.62
N PHE A 311 -9.24 -1.01 -10.34
CA PHE A 311 -10.33 -0.12 -9.95
C PHE A 311 -11.66 -0.88 -9.84
N THR A 312 -11.99 -1.71 -10.84
CA THR A 312 -13.17 -2.58 -10.78
C THR A 312 -13.13 -3.51 -9.56
N LEU A 313 -11.96 -4.07 -9.23
CA LEU A 313 -11.80 -4.92 -8.04
C LEU A 313 -11.87 -4.13 -6.73
N SER A 314 -11.20 -2.98 -6.64
CA SER A 314 -11.14 -2.13 -5.45
C SER A 314 -12.51 -1.51 -5.13
N ILE A 315 -13.21 -0.98 -6.13
CA ILE A 315 -14.59 -0.48 -5.95
C ILE A 315 -15.50 -1.60 -5.49
N ARG A 316 -15.44 -2.76 -6.14
CA ARG A 316 -16.25 -3.92 -5.78
C ARG A 316 -16.00 -4.31 -4.32
N GLN A 317 -14.75 -4.39 -3.89
CA GLN A 317 -14.38 -4.71 -2.51
C GLN A 317 -14.86 -3.66 -1.50
N GLU A 318 -14.71 -2.37 -1.80
CA GLU A 318 -15.16 -1.31 -0.90
C GLU A 318 -16.70 -1.23 -0.82
N ILE A 319 -17.41 -1.45 -1.93
CA ILE A 319 -18.88 -1.56 -1.94
C ILE A 319 -19.31 -2.77 -1.11
N TYR A 320 -18.73 -3.96 -1.33
CA TYR A 320 -19.08 -5.15 -0.53
C TYR A 320 -18.76 -4.98 0.95
N ARG A 321 -17.66 -4.32 1.30
CA ARG A 321 -17.29 -4.03 2.69
C ARG A 321 -18.31 -3.08 3.33
N ARG A 322 -18.70 -2.00 2.65
CA ARG A 322 -19.70 -1.05 3.16
C ARG A 322 -21.09 -1.65 3.24
N LEU A 323 -21.50 -2.40 2.23
CA LEU A 323 -22.78 -3.10 2.19
C LEU A 323 -22.85 -4.18 3.27
N GLY A 324 -21.78 -4.96 3.47
CA GLY A 324 -21.70 -5.96 4.54
C GLY A 324 -21.73 -5.35 5.95
N MET A 325 -21.13 -4.16 6.15
CA MET A 325 -21.24 -3.43 7.42
C MET A 325 -22.64 -2.87 7.64
N ALA A 326 -23.32 -2.36 6.59
CA ALA A 326 -24.71 -1.91 6.68
C ALA A 326 -25.65 -3.07 7.00
N PHE A 327 -25.50 -4.20 6.32
CA PHE A 327 -26.29 -5.41 6.56
C PHE A 327 -26.08 -5.98 7.96
N ARG A 328 -24.82 -6.02 8.46
CA ARG A 328 -24.56 -6.40 9.86
C ARG A 328 -25.19 -5.44 10.87
N ARG A 329 -25.23 -4.14 10.58
CA ARG A 329 -25.92 -3.16 11.45
C ARG A 329 -27.42 -3.42 11.47
N GLU A 330 -28.02 -3.70 10.32
CA GLU A 330 -29.44 -4.06 10.19
C GLU A 330 -29.77 -5.34 10.97
N GLN A 331 -28.93 -6.38 10.83
CA GLN A 331 -29.08 -7.65 11.52
C GLN A 331 -28.88 -7.53 13.04
N LYS A 332 -27.91 -6.72 13.50
CA LYS A 332 -27.74 -6.43 14.94
C LYS A 332 -28.94 -5.67 15.50
N ARG A 333 -29.54 -4.75 14.73
CA ARG A 333 -30.74 -3.99 15.10
C ARG A 333 -31.96 -4.89 15.28
N THR A 334 -32.18 -5.80 14.34
CA THR A 334 -33.29 -6.76 14.39
C THR A 334 -33.14 -7.76 15.54
N THR A 335 -31.93 -8.26 15.80
CA THR A 335 -31.68 -9.14 16.96
C THR A 335 -31.86 -8.40 18.30
N SER A 336 -31.42 -7.14 18.43
CA SER A 336 -31.65 -6.35 19.65
C SER A 336 -33.12 -6.00 19.90
N LEU A 337 -33.91 -5.80 18.84
CA LEU A 337 -35.35 -5.56 18.96
C LEU A 337 -36.10 -6.82 19.39
N ASN A 338 -35.65 -8.00 18.94
CA ASN A 338 -36.28 -9.28 19.29
C ASN A 338 -36.01 -9.70 20.74
N ILE A 339 -34.84 -9.36 21.28
CA ILE A 339 -34.50 -9.61 22.70
C ILE A 339 -35.29 -8.66 23.63
N ASN A 340 -35.41 -7.38 23.28
CA ASN A 340 -36.19 -6.43 24.06
C ASN A 340 -37.71 -6.67 23.96
N GLY A 341 -38.20 -7.17 22.81
CA GLY A 341 -39.60 -7.56 22.66
C GLY A 341 -39.99 -8.83 23.44
N SER A 342 -39.01 -9.71 23.71
CA SER A 342 -39.23 -10.93 24.50
C SER A 342 -39.20 -10.66 26.01
N ALA A 343 -38.36 -9.71 26.48
CA ALA A 343 -38.30 -9.32 27.89
C ALA A 343 -39.53 -8.53 28.39
N VAL A 344 -40.30 -7.90 27.49
CA VAL A 344 -41.51 -7.14 27.84
C VAL A 344 -42.76 -8.04 27.96
N LYS A 345 -42.71 -9.30 27.48
CA LYS A 345 -43.88 -10.18 27.46
C LYS A 345 -44.09 -11.01 28.74
N ASP A 346 -43.12 -11.04 29.66
CA ASP A 346 -43.19 -11.82 30.91
C ASP A 346 -43.56 -11.01 32.17
N GLN A 347 -43.97 -9.74 32.03
CA GLN A 347 -44.56 -8.95 33.12
C GLN A 347 -46.02 -8.60 32.83
N SER A 348 -46.90 -9.60 32.92
CA SER A 348 -48.32 -9.35 33.22
C SER A 348 -48.77 -10.27 34.34
N HIS A 349 -48.92 -9.67 35.53
CA HIS A 349 -49.58 -10.27 36.68
C HIS A 349 -51.04 -10.64 36.32
N PRO A 350 -51.58 -11.67 36.98
CA PRO A 350 -52.83 -11.43 37.68
C PRO A 350 -52.74 -11.84 39.16
N SER A 351 -53.48 -11.09 39.96
CA SER A 351 -53.65 -11.22 41.40
C SER A 351 -54.88 -12.06 41.75
N ASN A 352 -54.71 -12.83 42.83
CA ASN A 352 -55.69 -13.32 43.82
C ASN A 352 -56.69 -14.43 43.48
N GLY A 353 -56.57 -15.53 44.24
CA GLY A 353 -57.59 -16.55 44.47
C GLY A 353 -57.18 -17.49 45.60
N PHE A 354 -57.81 -17.31 46.76
CA PHE A 354 -57.61 -18.02 48.03
C PHE A 354 -58.15 -19.46 47.96
N THR A 355 -57.37 -20.47 48.38
CA THR A 355 -57.81 -21.65 49.18
C THR A 355 -56.61 -22.58 49.51
N SER A 356 -56.51 -22.97 50.77
CA SER A 356 -55.76 -24.13 51.31
C SER A 356 -56.81 -25.04 52.00
N PRO A 357 -56.57 -26.31 52.42
CA PRO A 357 -55.29 -27.00 52.62
C PRO A 357 -55.24 -28.53 52.28
N ASN A 358 -54.10 -29.16 52.65
CA ASN A 358 -53.78 -30.59 52.78
C ASN A 358 -53.51 -31.40 51.50
N ASN A 359 -52.31 -32.00 51.36
CA ASN A 359 -51.91 -33.24 52.06
C ASN A 359 -50.44 -33.62 51.75
N GLY A 360 -49.72 -34.06 52.79
CA GLY A 360 -48.78 -35.19 52.80
C GLY A 360 -47.68 -35.41 51.75
N THR A 361 -46.45 -35.48 52.29
CA THR A 361 -45.42 -36.53 52.11
C THR A 361 -44.41 -36.51 50.95
N ASN A 362 -43.15 -36.53 51.39
CA ASN A 362 -41.99 -37.28 50.88
C ASN A 362 -41.28 -36.84 49.58
N GLY A 363 -40.07 -36.33 49.77
CA GLY A 363 -38.89 -37.15 49.47
C GLY A 363 -38.10 -36.85 48.18
N THR A 364 -36.80 -36.66 48.42
CA THR A 364 -35.66 -37.05 47.56
C THR A 364 -35.23 -36.17 46.38
N ILE A 365 -34.10 -35.51 46.63
CA ILE A 365 -33.08 -35.08 45.68
C ILE A 365 -32.65 -36.28 44.79
N GLN A 366 -32.62 -36.10 43.47
CA GLN A 366 -31.73 -36.88 42.61
C GLN A 366 -31.17 -36.04 41.46
N LEU A 367 -29.86 -35.84 41.57
CA LEU A 367 -28.91 -35.54 40.50
C LEU A 367 -28.90 -36.75 39.54
N SER A 368 -29.00 -36.54 38.22
CA SER A 368 -28.60 -37.56 37.25
C SER A 368 -28.07 -36.93 35.97
N SER A 369 -26.75 -37.00 35.87
CA SER A 369 -25.92 -36.92 34.66
C SER A 369 -26.36 -37.96 33.63
N THR A 370 -26.61 -37.53 32.40
CA THR A 370 -26.74 -38.44 31.25
C THR A 370 -25.49 -38.33 30.38
N ILE A 371 -24.62 -39.32 30.52
CA ILE A 371 -23.61 -39.73 29.55
C ILE A 371 -24.35 -40.53 28.48
N THR A 372 -24.22 -40.16 27.21
CA THR A 372 -24.60 -41.05 26.10
C THR A 372 -23.36 -41.31 25.26
N MET A 373 -22.73 -42.46 25.51
CA MET A 373 -21.96 -43.17 24.50
C MET A 373 -22.94 -44.04 23.70
N ASN A 374 -22.92 -43.94 22.38
CA ASN A 374 -23.21 -45.10 21.55
C ASN A 374 -22.32 -45.06 20.31
N GLY A 375 -21.63 -46.17 20.07
CA GLY A 375 -20.57 -46.30 19.08
C GLY A 375 -20.96 -47.07 17.83
N ASN A 376 -20.03 -46.99 16.88
CA ASN A 376 -19.63 -47.95 15.85
C ASN A 376 -20.62 -48.44 14.79
N THR A 377 -20.24 -48.17 13.54
CA THR A 377 -19.73 -49.16 12.56
C THR A 377 -19.28 -48.39 11.29
N THR A 378 -17.99 -48.16 11.01
CA THR A 378 -16.97 -48.98 10.29
C THR A 378 -17.42 -49.67 8.99
N HIS A 379 -16.94 -49.14 7.85
CA HIS A 379 -16.28 -49.77 6.67
C HIS A 379 -16.48 -48.85 5.45
N ASP A 380 -15.61 -48.69 4.44
CA ASP A 380 -14.19 -48.92 4.15
C ASP A 380 -13.98 -48.46 2.68
N LYS A 381 -12.76 -48.03 2.34
CA LYS A 381 -12.09 -48.00 1.02
C LYS A 381 -12.53 -47.07 -0.15
N ASN A 382 -11.49 -46.32 -0.57
CA ASN A 382 -10.91 -46.16 -1.92
C ASN A 382 -11.76 -45.61 -3.08
N GLU A 383 -11.41 -44.40 -3.53
CA GLU A 383 -10.64 -44.15 -4.78
C GLU A 383 -9.94 -42.79 -4.70
#